data_AF-A0A4U5P2Y3-F1
#
_entry.id   AF-A0A4U5P2Y3-F1
#
_cell.length_a   1.000
_cell.length_b   1.000
_cell.length_c   1.000
_cell.angle_alpha   90.00
_cell.angle_beta   90.00
_cell.angle_gamma   90.00
#
_symmetry.space_group_name_H-M   'P 1'
#
loop_
_entity.id
_entity.type
_entity.pdbx_description
1 polymer ?
#
loop_
_entity_poly.entity_id
_entity_poly.type
_entity_poly.pdbx_seq_one_letter_code
_entity_poly.pdbx_strand_id
1 'polypeptide(L)'
;MEQFKSPAYSHVKEDRSMKQSWRSDNTPKGPRSSQNQKVTARWDPVEACRPLIDDAPVFYPTVEEFEDTLGYISKIRAKAELYGICRIVPPPSWSPPCRLKEKDVWEHAKFSTRIQYVELLQNREPMRKKI
;
A
#
# COMPACT_ATOMS: atom_id res chain seq x y z
N MET A 1 12.57 -21.19 -32.00
CA MET A 1 13.02 -21.68 -30.68
C MET A 1 13.30 -20.45 -29.84
N GLU A 2 12.60 -20.14 -28.76
CA GLU A 2 11.60 -20.89 -27.98
C GLU A 2 10.70 -19.85 -27.31
N GLN A 3 9.39 -20.14 -27.29
CA GLN A 3 8.42 -19.45 -26.46
C GLN A 3 8.65 -19.84 -25.01
N PHE A 4 8.74 -18.87 -24.09
CA PHE A 4 8.71 -19.19 -22.66
C PHE A 4 7.28 -19.54 -22.24
N LYS A 5 7.05 -20.85 -22.07
CA LYS A 5 5.86 -21.44 -21.42
C LYS A 5 6.01 -21.36 -19.90
N SER A 6 4.94 -20.97 -19.21
CA SER A 6 4.79 -21.09 -17.75
C SER A 6 4.76 -22.57 -17.32
N PRO A 7 5.33 -22.95 -16.15
CA PRO A 7 5.23 -24.32 -15.67
C PRO A 7 3.90 -24.57 -14.96
N ALA A 8 3.31 -25.72 -15.30
CA ALA A 8 2.08 -26.26 -14.76
C ALA A 8 2.24 -26.79 -13.33
N TYR A 9 1.14 -26.68 -12.59
CA TYR A 9 0.89 -27.19 -11.25
C TYR A 9 1.00 -28.72 -11.19
N SER A 10 1.88 -29.26 -10.34
CA SER A 10 1.96 -30.69 -10.07
C SER A 10 1.20 -31.07 -8.80
N HIS A 11 0.21 -31.94 -9.03
CA HIS A 11 -0.61 -32.68 -8.08
C HIS A 11 0.26 -33.57 -7.16
N VAL A 12 0.16 -33.39 -5.83
CA VAL A 12 0.68 -34.38 -4.87
C VAL A 12 -0.50 -35.12 -4.26
N LYS A 13 -0.36 -36.44 -4.27
CA LYS A 13 -1.37 -37.45 -3.97
C LYS A 13 -1.70 -37.49 -2.47
N GLU A 14 -2.99 -37.55 -2.21
CA GLU A 14 -3.60 -37.85 -0.92
C GLU A 14 -3.45 -39.35 -0.64
N ASP A 15 -2.78 -39.70 0.46
CA ASP A 15 -2.81 -41.06 0.97
C ASP A 15 -3.62 -41.13 2.27
N ARG A 16 -4.64 -41.97 2.18
CA ARG A 16 -5.77 -42.10 3.10
C ARG A 16 -5.45 -43.22 4.08
N SER A 17 -5.27 -42.89 5.35
CA SER A 17 -5.36 -43.88 6.43
C SER A 17 -6.33 -43.38 7.50
N MET A 18 -7.62 -43.65 7.27
CA MET A 18 -8.67 -43.49 8.27
C MET A 18 -8.72 -44.74 9.15
N LYS A 19 -8.33 -44.62 10.43
CA LYS A 19 -8.90 -45.42 11.51
C LYS A 19 -8.93 -44.61 12.79
N GLN A 20 -10.14 -44.30 13.25
CA GLN A 20 -10.67 -44.49 14.62
C GLN A 20 -11.80 -43.47 14.85
N SER A 21 -13.04 -43.94 14.79
CA SER A 21 -13.77 -44.44 15.96
C SER A 21 -14.49 -43.29 16.66
N TRP A 22 -15.74 -43.10 16.27
CA TRP A 22 -16.73 -42.25 16.93
C TRP A 22 -16.84 -42.66 18.40
N ARG A 23 -16.35 -41.81 19.30
CA ARG A 23 -16.80 -41.81 20.69
C ARG A 23 -17.42 -40.44 20.94
N SER A 24 -18.74 -40.44 21.02
CA SER A 24 -19.52 -39.32 21.55
C SER A 24 -19.14 -39.15 23.01
N ASP A 25 -18.62 -37.99 23.38
CA ASP A 25 -18.54 -37.59 24.78
C ASP A 25 -18.94 -36.12 24.92
N ASN A 26 -20.09 -35.91 25.54
CA ASN A 26 -20.68 -34.61 25.81
C ASN A 26 -20.07 -34.07 27.12
N THR A 27 -19.10 -33.16 27.01
CA THR A 27 -18.63 -32.36 28.15
C THR A 27 -18.87 -30.86 27.93
N PRO A 28 -19.40 -30.12 28.93
CA PRO A 28 -19.69 -28.70 28.78
C PRO A 28 -18.38 -27.89 28.76
N LYS A 29 -18.09 -27.21 27.64
CA LYS A 29 -16.97 -26.25 27.58
C LYS A 29 -17.40 -24.94 28.25
N GLY A 30 -16.66 -24.55 29.30
CA GLY A 30 -16.75 -23.25 29.98
C GLY A 30 -16.50 -22.04 29.05
N PRO A 31 -16.52 -20.81 29.60
CA PRO A 31 -16.59 -19.59 28.80
C PRO A 31 -15.36 -19.49 27.90
N ARG A 32 -15.59 -19.52 26.58
CA ARG A 32 -14.53 -19.54 25.57
C ARG A 32 -13.75 -18.22 25.60
N SER A 33 -12.57 -18.30 26.20
CA SER A 33 -11.41 -17.47 25.88
C SER A 33 -11.14 -17.47 24.36
N SER A 34 -10.88 -16.27 23.85
CA SER A 34 -10.08 -15.95 22.64
C SER A 34 -10.47 -16.65 21.34
N GLN A 35 -11.59 -16.25 20.74
CA GLN A 35 -11.70 -16.39 19.28
C GLN A 35 -10.83 -15.32 18.62
N ASN A 36 -9.60 -15.69 18.29
CA ASN A 36 -8.80 -15.02 17.26
C ASN A 36 -9.66 -14.90 16.00
N GLN A 37 -10.32 -13.75 15.82
CA GLN A 37 -11.04 -13.44 14.59
C GLN A 37 -10.02 -13.40 13.47
N LYS A 38 -10.03 -14.44 12.64
CA LYS A 38 -9.19 -14.54 11.46
C LYS A 38 -9.65 -13.44 10.50
N VAL A 39 -8.93 -12.32 10.44
CA VAL A 39 -9.21 -11.24 9.49
C VAL A 39 -9.07 -11.81 8.08
N THR A 40 -10.18 -11.94 7.36
CA THR A 40 -10.25 -12.48 6.00
C THR A 40 -10.27 -11.38 4.93
N ALA A 41 -9.80 -10.17 5.25
CA ALA A 41 -9.64 -9.13 4.25
C ALA A 41 -8.69 -9.65 3.16
N ARG A 42 -9.23 -9.83 1.95
CA ARG A 42 -8.51 -10.29 0.76
C ARG A 42 -8.66 -9.26 -0.33
N TRP A 43 -7.66 -9.16 -1.18
CA TRP A 43 -7.77 -8.38 -2.41
C TRP A 43 -8.86 -8.97 -3.30
N ASP A 44 -9.78 -8.12 -3.75
CA ASP A 44 -10.81 -8.46 -4.72
C ASP A 44 -10.67 -7.52 -5.94
N PRO A 45 -10.18 -8.01 -7.09
CA PRO A 45 -10.04 -7.20 -8.29
C PRO A 45 -11.36 -6.95 -9.02
N VAL A 46 -12.41 -7.74 -8.79
CA VAL A 46 -13.70 -7.58 -9.48
C VAL A 46 -14.44 -6.38 -8.93
N GLU A 47 -14.38 -6.17 -7.61
CA GLU A 47 -14.97 -5.03 -6.90
C GLU A 47 -14.02 -3.80 -6.86
N ALA A 48 -13.11 -3.66 -7.83
CA ALA A 48 -12.15 -2.57 -7.85
C ALA A 48 -12.82 -1.22 -8.20
N CYS A 49 -12.81 -0.28 -7.26
CA CYS A 49 -13.40 1.06 -7.43
C CYS A 49 -12.37 2.13 -7.85
N ARG A 50 -11.60 1.90 -8.93
CA ARG A 50 -10.63 2.90 -9.43
C ARG A 50 -11.37 4.11 -10.04
N PRO A 51 -11.16 5.34 -9.56
CA PRO A 51 -11.79 6.52 -10.14
C PRO A 51 -11.15 6.88 -11.50
N LEU A 52 -11.96 7.43 -12.40
CA LEU A 52 -11.49 8.07 -13.64
C LEU A 52 -11.16 9.53 -13.31
N ILE A 53 -9.87 9.87 -13.31
CA ILE A 53 -9.35 11.19 -12.93
C ILE A 53 -8.38 11.65 -14.00
N ASP A 54 -8.44 12.93 -14.36
CA ASP A 54 -7.48 13.55 -15.29
C ASP A 54 -6.09 13.68 -14.66
N ASP A 55 -5.06 13.56 -15.49
CA ASP A 55 -3.68 13.68 -15.03
C ASP A 55 -3.30 15.15 -14.73
N ALA A 56 -2.57 15.34 -13.63
CA ALA A 56 -1.92 16.61 -13.33
C ALA A 56 -0.75 16.87 -14.29
N PRO A 57 -0.42 18.15 -14.60
CA PRO A 57 0.65 18.48 -15.52
C PRO A 57 2.01 18.00 -15.00
N VAL A 58 2.84 17.56 -15.95
CA VAL A 58 4.19 17.05 -15.68
C VAL A 58 5.21 17.97 -16.35
N PHE A 59 6.19 18.40 -15.58
CA PHE A 59 7.24 19.32 -16.02
C PHE A 59 8.61 18.66 -15.97
N TYR A 60 9.45 18.97 -16.95
CA TYR A 60 10.79 18.42 -17.14
C TYR A 60 11.79 19.58 -17.28
N PRO A 61 12.23 20.19 -16.16
CA PRO A 61 13.20 21.29 -16.17
C PRO A 61 14.50 20.90 -16.85
N THR A 62 15.14 21.86 -17.52
CA THR A 62 16.54 21.75 -17.92
C THR A 62 17.45 21.85 -16.68
N VAL A 63 18.75 21.60 -16.85
CA VAL A 63 19.71 21.70 -15.73
C VAL A 63 19.76 23.14 -15.21
N GLU A 64 19.80 24.12 -16.11
CA GLU A 64 19.86 25.54 -15.80
C GLU A 64 18.59 26.02 -15.09
N GLU A 65 17.42 25.52 -15.53
CA GLU A 65 16.16 25.81 -14.86
C GLU A 65 16.09 25.19 -13.46
N PHE A 66 16.70 24.02 -13.27
CA PHE A 66 16.70 23.31 -12.01
C PHE A 66 17.63 23.92 -10.96
N GLU A 67 18.61 24.73 -11.38
CA GLU A 67 19.50 25.49 -10.49
C GLU A 67 18.74 26.54 -9.67
N ASP A 68 17.77 27.24 -10.27
CA ASP A 68 16.90 28.20 -9.57
C ASP A 68 15.51 27.61 -9.30
N THR A 69 15.38 26.95 -8.14
CA THR A 69 14.13 26.30 -7.73
C THR A 69 12.95 27.28 -7.65
N LEU A 70 13.13 28.48 -7.07
CA LEU A 70 12.04 29.44 -6.89
C LEU A 70 11.68 30.12 -8.22
N GLY A 71 12.68 30.42 -9.05
CA GLY A 71 12.48 30.90 -10.41
C GLY A 71 11.69 29.91 -11.25
N TYR A 72 12.04 28.61 -11.19
CA TYR A 72 11.32 27.59 -11.94
C TYR A 72 9.88 27.39 -11.45
N ILE A 73 9.65 27.37 -10.12
CA ILE A 73 8.29 27.32 -9.55
C ILE A 73 7.46 28.51 -10.05
N SER A 74 8.03 29.72 -10.02
CA SER A 74 7.37 30.93 -10.51
C SER A 74 7.07 30.86 -12.01
N LYS A 75 7.98 30.29 -12.81
CA LYS A 75 7.83 30.08 -14.26
C LYS A 75 6.67 29.14 -14.59
N ILE A 76 6.51 28.03 -13.86
CA ILE A 76 5.47 27.03 -14.14
C ILE A 76 4.12 27.35 -13.49
N ARG A 77 4.10 28.28 -12.52
CA ARG A 77 2.91 28.61 -11.70
C ARG A 77 1.64 28.82 -12.52
N ALA A 78 1.68 29.69 -13.52
CA ALA A 78 0.50 30.02 -14.32
C ALA A 78 -0.16 28.81 -15.01
N LYS A 79 0.63 27.75 -15.30
CA LYS A 79 0.14 26.51 -15.90
C LYS A 79 -0.30 25.48 -14.85
N ALA A 80 0.40 25.40 -13.72
CA ALA A 80 0.16 24.40 -12.69
C ALA A 80 -0.96 24.79 -11.70
N GLU A 81 -1.10 26.08 -11.40
CA GLU A 81 -2.02 26.61 -10.37
C GLU A 81 -3.49 26.26 -10.67
N LEU A 82 -3.86 26.19 -11.94
CA LEU A 82 -5.20 25.78 -12.38
C LEU A 82 -5.57 24.34 -11.96
N TYR A 83 -4.58 23.47 -11.77
CA TYR A 83 -4.77 22.06 -11.38
C TYR A 83 -4.63 21.85 -9.86
N GLY A 84 -4.11 22.84 -9.13
CA GLY A 84 -3.79 22.74 -7.69
C GLY A 84 -2.54 21.90 -7.36
N ILE A 85 -2.19 20.91 -8.18
CA ILE A 85 -0.98 20.08 -8.07
C ILE A 85 -0.28 19.91 -9.42
N CYS A 86 1.03 19.63 -9.40
CA CYS A 86 1.79 19.21 -10.57
C CYS A 86 2.93 18.25 -10.19
N ARG A 87 3.49 17.55 -11.17
CA ARG A 87 4.67 16.69 -10.99
C ARG A 87 5.87 17.30 -11.69
N ILE A 88 7.00 17.39 -10.98
CA ILE A 88 8.28 17.82 -11.56
C ILE A 88 9.20 16.60 -11.60
N VAL A 89 9.67 16.25 -12.79
CA VAL A 89 10.67 15.20 -12.98
C VAL A 89 12.04 15.88 -13.05
N PRO A 90 12.95 15.63 -12.11
CA PRO A 90 14.25 16.29 -12.11
C PRO A 90 15.06 15.93 -13.37
N PRO A 91 16.04 16.76 -13.77
CA PRO A 91 16.91 16.45 -14.90
C PRO A 91 17.72 15.17 -14.61
N PRO A 92 18.14 14.40 -15.63
CA PRO A 92 18.83 13.12 -15.44
C PRO A 92 20.16 13.21 -14.66
N SER A 93 20.81 14.38 -14.68
CA SER A 93 22.04 14.64 -13.93
C SER A 93 21.81 14.74 -12.41
N TRP A 94 20.57 14.96 -11.98
CA TRP A 94 20.22 15.11 -10.58
C TRP A 94 19.82 13.78 -9.95
N SER A 95 20.74 13.20 -9.19
CA SER A 95 20.53 11.96 -8.44
C SER A 95 21.18 12.07 -7.05
N PRO A 96 20.50 12.67 -6.06
CA PRO A 96 21.07 12.85 -4.72
C PRO A 96 21.23 11.50 -4.00
N PRO A 97 22.31 11.32 -3.21
CA PRO A 97 22.46 10.12 -2.39
C PRO A 97 21.37 10.05 -1.32
N CYS A 98 20.78 8.87 -1.14
CA CYS A 98 19.78 8.63 -0.10
C CYS A 98 20.46 8.31 1.24
N ARG A 99 20.66 9.33 2.09
CA ARG A 99 21.29 9.19 3.41
C ARG A 99 20.58 8.23 4.36
N LEU A 100 19.26 8.05 4.18
CA LEU A 100 18.47 7.11 4.98
C LEU A 100 18.86 5.65 4.75
N LYS A 101 19.54 5.33 3.63
CA LYS A 101 20.03 3.97 3.35
C LYS A 101 21.35 3.63 4.04
N GLU A 102 21.97 4.58 4.72
CA GLU A 102 23.17 4.30 5.54
C GLU A 102 22.79 3.28 6.62
N LYS A 103 23.58 2.20 6.75
CA LYS A 103 23.23 1.00 7.52
C LYS A 103 22.76 1.33 8.95
N ASP A 104 23.49 2.23 9.61
CA ASP A 104 23.19 2.65 10.98
C ASP A 104 21.79 3.28 11.08
N VAL A 105 21.48 4.24 10.20
CA VAL A 105 20.18 4.90 10.14
C VAL A 105 19.07 3.92 9.74
N TRP A 106 19.30 3.13 8.69
CA TRP A 106 18.29 2.23 8.14
C TRP A 106 17.86 1.14 9.13
N GLU A 107 18.81 0.57 9.87
CA GLU A 107 18.54 -0.56 10.78
C GLU A 107 18.16 -0.10 12.21
N HIS A 108 18.64 1.07 12.65
CA HIS A 108 18.54 1.46 14.07
C HIS A 108 17.73 2.73 14.32
N ALA A 109 17.50 3.60 13.33
CA ALA A 109 16.72 4.80 13.54
C ALA A 109 15.25 4.44 13.81
N LYS A 110 14.72 4.90 14.95
CA LYS A 110 13.34 4.67 15.35
C LYS A 110 12.49 5.89 15.00
N PHE A 111 11.27 5.62 14.52
CA PHE A 111 10.25 6.65 14.29
C PHE A 111 8.90 6.16 14.81
N SER A 112 8.05 7.10 15.23
CA SER A 112 6.69 6.78 15.67
C SER A 112 5.75 6.67 14.48
N THR A 113 4.75 5.79 14.58
CA THR A 113 3.71 5.60 13.58
C THR A 113 2.34 5.93 14.16
N ARG A 114 1.34 6.08 13.28
CA ARG A 114 -0.06 6.28 13.66
C ARG A 114 -0.91 5.19 13.04
N ILE A 115 -1.96 4.77 13.75
CA ILE A 115 -2.96 3.83 13.25
C ILE A 115 -3.96 4.60 12.38
N GLN A 116 -4.25 4.07 11.20
CA GLN A 116 -5.30 4.57 10.30
C GLN A 116 -6.27 3.43 9.98
N TYR A 117 -7.57 3.67 10.19
CA TYR A 117 -8.66 2.76 9.81
C TYR A 117 -9.20 3.22 8.45
N VAL A 118 -8.75 2.56 7.37
CA VAL A 118 -8.98 3.00 5.97
C VAL A 118 -10.47 3.03 5.64
N GLU A 119 -11.21 2.04 6.11
CA GLU A 119 -12.66 1.88 5.94
C GLU A 119 -13.48 3.01 6.60
N LEU A 120 -12.88 3.75 7.54
CA LEU A 120 -13.52 4.84 8.28
C LEU A 120 -13.03 6.25 7.85
N LEU A 121 -12.22 6.35 6.78
CA LEU A 121 -11.70 7.63 6.31
C LEU A 121 -12.79 8.53 5.71
N GLN A 122 -13.73 7.95 4.95
CA GLN A 122 -14.83 8.67 4.30
C GLN A 122 -16.17 8.44 5.00
N ASN A 123 -16.55 7.18 5.24
CA ASN A 123 -17.87 6.81 5.77
C ASN A 123 -17.73 6.42 7.25
N ARG A 124 -18.21 7.27 8.16
CA ARG A 124 -18.19 7.03 9.61
C ARG A 124 -19.33 7.75 10.31
N GLU A 125 -19.72 7.24 11.48
CA GLU A 125 -20.68 7.94 12.35
C GLU A 125 -20.11 9.31 12.79
N PRO A 126 -20.96 10.36 12.89
CA PRO A 126 -20.54 11.65 13.40
C PRO A 126 -19.93 11.48 14.80
N MET A 127 -18.73 12.02 15.02
CA MET A 127 -18.14 12.00 16.34
C MET A 127 -19.03 12.84 17.29
N ARG A 128 -19.71 12.17 18.23
CA ARG A 128 -20.43 12.88 19.30
C ARG A 128 -19.39 13.65 20.11
N LYS A 129 -19.45 14.98 20.04
CA LYS A 129 -18.67 15.85 20.94
C LYS A 129 -19.14 15.52 22.37
N LYS A 130 -18.23 15.04 23.22
CA LYS A 130 -18.49 14.98 24.65
C LYS A 130 -18.60 16.42 25.14
N ILE A 131 -19.80 16.81 25.58
CA ILE A 131 -20.05 18.05 26.34
C ILE A 131 -19.56 17.81 27.77
#